data_AF-A0A699WBD4-F1
#
_entry.id   AF-A0A699WBD4-F1
#
_cell.length_a   1.000
_cell.length_b   1.000
_cell.length_c   1.000
_cell.angle_alpha   90.00
_cell.angle_beta   90.00
_cell.angle_gamma   90.00
#
_symmetry.space_group_name_H-M   'P 1'
#
loop_
_entity.id
_entity.type
_entity.pdbx_description
1 polymer ?
#
loop_
_entity_poly.entity_id
_entity_poly.type
_entity_poly.pdbx_seq_one_letter_code
_entity_poly.pdbx_strand_id
1 'polypeptide(L)' 'DLEEIDLRWQMAMLTMRARRFLQKTGRNLGANGPTSMGFDMSKVECYHCHRKGYFARECRSPKDSRRSGAAKP' A
#
# COMPACT_ATOMS: atom_id res chain seq x y z
N ASP A 1 -20.37 19.77 -18.59
CA ASP A 1 -19.07 20.26 -18.10
C ASP A 1 -17.99 19.19 -18.18
N LEU A 2 -16.82 19.52 -18.74
CA LEU A 2 -15.71 18.59 -18.94
C LEU A 2 -15.20 17.97 -17.62
N GLU A 3 -15.25 18.72 -16.52
CA GLU A 3 -14.84 18.28 -15.19
C GLU A 3 -15.71 17.13 -14.64
N GLU A 4 -17.01 17.18 -14.92
CA GLU A 4 -17.93 16.12 -14.48
C GLU A 4 -17.64 14.81 -15.23
N ILE A 5 -17.29 14.89 -16.51
CA ILE A 5 -16.93 13.72 -17.33
C ILE A 5 -15.61 13.12 -16.85
N ASP A 6 -14.60 13.95 -16.56
CA ASP A 6 -13.32 13.49 -16.02
C ASP A 6 -13.52 12.80 -14.66
N LEU A 7 -14.27 13.42 -13.75
CA LEU A 7 -14.56 12.86 -12.43
C LEU A 7 -15.27 11.49 -12.54
N ARG A 8 -16.26 11.38 -13.44
CA ARG A 8 -16.95 10.11 -13.71
C ARG A 8 -16.00 9.05 -14.23
N TRP A 9 -15.09 9.39 -15.14
CA TRP A 9 -14.06 8.46 -15.63
C TRP A 9 -13.10 8.02 -14.53
N GLN A 10 -12.66 8.93 -13.67
CA GLN A 10 -11.81 8.60 -12.54
C GLN A 10 -12.50 7.63 -11.57
N MET A 11 -13.77 7.89 -11.24
CA MET A 11 -14.57 7.01 -10.38
C MET A 11 -14.79 5.62 -11.00
N ALA A 12 -15.03 5.55 -12.31
CA ALA A 12 -15.15 4.29 -13.02
C ALA A 12 -13.85 3.47 -12.96
N MET A 13 -12.68 4.11 -13.19
CA MET A 13 -11.38 3.45 -13.07
C MET A 13 -11.10 2.97 -11.64
N LEU A 14 -11.40 3.78 -10.63
CA LEU A 14 -11.24 3.42 -9.22
C LEU A 14 -12.12 2.20 -8.86
N THR A 15 -13.37 2.20 -9.31
CA THR A 15 -14.31 1.10 -9.09
C THR A 15 -13.81 -0.20 -9.74
N MET A 16 -13.31 -0.12 -10.97
CA MET A 16 -12.75 -1.28 -11.68
C MET A 16 -11.52 -1.86 -10.95
N ARG A 17 -10.63 -1.00 -10.43
CA ARG A 17 -9.46 -1.42 -9.63
C ARG A 17 -9.89 -2.09 -8.32
N ALA A 18 -10.86 -1.50 -7.61
CA ALA A 18 -11.39 -2.07 -6.37
C ALA A 18 -12.03 -3.44 -6.59
N ARG A 19 -12.86 -3.60 -7.64
CA ARG A 19 -13.48 -4.88 -8.00
C ARG A 19 -12.44 -5.95 -8.30
N ARG A 20 -11.40 -5.61 -9.08
CA ARG A 20 -10.30 -6.54 -9.41
C ARG A 20 -9.53 -6.97 -8.16
N PHE A 21 -9.28 -6.06 -7.22
CA PHE A 21 -8.63 -6.37 -5.95
C PHE A 21 -9.47 -7.34 -5.11
N LEU A 22 -10.77 -7.07 -4.98
CA LEU A 22 -11.69 -7.92 -4.25
C LEU A 22 -11.73 -9.34 -4.85
N GLN A 23 -11.83 -9.47 -6.17
CA GLN A 23 -11.82 -10.76 -6.85
C GLN A 23 -10.54 -11.56 -6.63
N LYS A 24 -9.38 -10.89 -6.58
CA LYS A 24 -8.08 -11.56 -6.39
C LYS A 24 -7.80 -11.96 -4.95
N THR A 25 -8.21 -11.14 -3.99
CA THR A 25 -7.80 -11.29 -2.58
C THR A 25 -8.93 -11.76 -1.67
N GLY A 26 -10.19 -11.62 -2.10
CA GLY A 26 -11.37 -11.83 -1.26
C GLY A 26 -11.54 -10.77 -0.16
N ARG A 27 -10.70 -9.73 -0.13
CA ARG A 27 -10.69 -8.72 0.93
C ARG A 27 -11.42 -7.46 0.46
N ASN A 28 -12.36 -6.98 1.27
CA ASN A 28 -13.00 -5.68 1.06
C ASN A 28 -12.06 -4.56 1.51
N LEU A 29 -11.95 -3.50 0.70
CA LEU A 29 -11.02 -2.38 0.95
C LEU A 29 -11.44 -1.46 2.12
N GLY A 30 -12.59 -1.70 2.75
CA GLY A 30 -13.01 -1.05 3.99
C GLY A 30 -12.82 0.47 3.98
N ALA A 31 -13.41 1.17 3.00
CA ALA A 31 -13.21 2.61 2.79
C ALA A 31 -14.00 3.51 3.77
N ASN A 32 -14.60 2.92 4.82
CA ASN A 32 -15.55 3.61 5.71
C ASN A 32 -14.86 4.37 6.86
N GLY A 33 -13.52 4.51 6.84
CA GLY A 33 -12.77 5.21 7.87
C GLY A 33 -11.57 5.98 7.30
N PRO A 34 -10.95 6.89 8.08
CA PRO A 34 -9.77 7.66 7.66
C PRO A 34 -8.53 6.77 7.44
N THR A 35 -8.62 5.48 7.73
CA THR A 35 -7.55 4.50 7.66
C THR A 35 -7.31 4.02 6.24
N SER A 36 -6.05 3.98 5.82
CA SER A 36 -5.63 3.57 4.48
C SER A 36 -5.98 2.09 4.21
N MET A 37 -6.95 1.87 3.30
CA MET A 37 -7.15 0.61 2.58
C MET A 37 -7.25 -0.68 3.43
N GLY A 38 -7.76 -0.60 4.66
CA GLY A 38 -7.95 -1.78 5.52
C GLY A 38 -6.66 -2.38 6.09
N PHE A 39 -5.55 -1.62 6.12
CA PHE A 39 -4.35 -2.00 6.84
C PHE A 39 -4.32 -1.35 8.22
N ASP A 40 -4.03 -2.15 9.25
CA ASP A 40 -3.66 -1.63 10.55
C ASP A 40 -2.23 -1.09 10.47
N MET A 41 -2.08 0.21 10.21
CA MET A 41 -0.78 0.85 10.05
C MET A 41 0.14 0.63 11.26
N SER A 42 -0.41 0.47 12.47
CA SER A 42 0.38 0.16 13.68
C SER A 42 1.05 -1.22 13.62
N LYS A 43 0.54 -2.13 12.77
CA LYS A 43 1.08 -3.48 12.54
C LYS A 43 1.87 -3.60 11.24
N VAL A 44 1.77 -2.63 10.33
CA VAL A 44 2.57 -2.62 9.10
C VAL A 44 4.03 -2.37 9.46
N GLU A 45 4.93 -3.29 9.12
CA GLU A 45 6.38 -3.19 9.36
C GLU A 45 7.16 -3.09 8.04
N CYS A 46 8.12 -2.17 8.00
CA CYS A 46 9.02 -2.01 6.87
C CYS A 46 10.07 -3.13 6.82
N TYR A 47 10.08 -3.96 5.77
CA TYR A 47 11.08 -5.03 5.59
C TYR A 47 12.55 -4.56 5.50
N HIS A 48 12.80 -3.27 5.20
CA HIS A 48 14.16 -2.75 5.04
C HIS A 48 14.79 -2.27 6.35
N CYS A 49 14.00 -1.64 7.23
CA CYS A 49 14.50 -1.01 8.45
C CYS A 49 13.73 -1.40 9.71
N HIS A 50 12.77 -2.34 9.59
CA HIS A 50 12.04 -2.95 10.69
C HIS A 50 11.28 -1.98 11.61
N ARG A 51 10.96 -0.77 11.12
CA ARG A 51 10.08 0.17 11.81
C ARG A 51 8.64 -0.02 11.36
N LYS A 52 7.70 0.16 12.30
CA LYS A 52 6.27 0.08 12.05
C LYS A 52 5.70 1.41 11.55
N GLY A 53 4.50 1.36 10.96
CA GLY A 53 3.77 2.55 10.53
C GLY A 53 3.86 2.88 9.04
N TYR A 54 4.65 2.14 8.24
CA TYR A 54 4.80 2.41 6.81
C TYR A 54 5.29 1.19 6.02
N PHE A 55 5.02 1.20 4.72
CA PHE A 55 5.49 0.14 3.81
C PHE A 55 6.95 0.32 3.42
N ALA A 56 7.63 -0.77 3.02
CA ALA A 56 9.04 -0.71 2.60
C ALA A 56 9.34 0.33 1.49
N ARG A 57 8.38 0.56 0.58
CA ARG A 57 8.47 1.57 -0.49
C ARG A 57 8.49 3.03 0.00
N GLU A 58 8.00 3.30 1.20
CA GLU A 58 7.98 4.62 1.84
C GLU A 58 9.22 4.84 2.73
N CYS A 59 10.09 3.84 2.83
CA CYS A 59 11.29 3.90 3.65
C CYS A 59 12.26 4.95 3.11
N ARG A 60 12.52 6.00 3.90
CA ARG A 60 13.55 7.01 3.63
C ARG A 60 14.94 6.63 4.15
N SER A 61 15.07 5.46 4.77
CA SER A 61 16.37 5.01 5.28
C SER A 61 17.33 4.80 4.10
N PRO A 62 18.60 5.18 4.22
CA PRO A 62 19.61 4.81 3.23
C PRO A 62 19.55 3.31 3.00
N LYS A 63 19.78 2.89 1.74
CA LYS A 63 19.92 1.46 1.43
C LYS A 63 21.03 0.92 2.31
N ASP A 64 20.70 0.07 3.27
CA ASP A 64 21.65 -0.43 4.25
C ASP A 64 22.73 -1.20 3.47
N SER A 65 23.96 -0.69 3.46
CA SER A 65 25.10 -1.37 2.84
C SER A 65 25.48 -2.65 3.59
N ARG A 66 24.82 -2.97 4.71
CA ARG A 66 25.14 -4.10 5.59
C ARG A 66 24.63 -5.47 5.12
N ARG A 67 24.33 -5.64 3.82
CA ARG A 67 24.15 -6.98 3.20
C ARG A 67 25.36 -7.41 2.36
N SER A 68 26.54 -7.24 2.94
CA SER A 68 27.76 -7.97 2.57
C SER A 68 28.57 -8.25 3.85
N GLY A 69 27.97 -9.01 4.76
CA GLY A 69 28.61 -9.43 6.01
C GLY A 69 28.21 -10.85 6.38
N ALA A 70 28.98 -11.80 5.83
CA ALA A 70 29.20 -13.17 6.30
C ALA A 70 28.00 -13.95 6.88
N ALA A 71 27.46 -14.87 6.08
CA ALA A 71 27.08 -16.16 6.64
C ALA A 71 28.35 -16.80 7.21
N LYS A 72 28.39 -17.03 8.52
CA LYS A 72 29.33 -17.99 9.13
C LYS A 72 28.57 -19.32 9.32
N PRO A 73 29.32 -20.44 9.29
CA PRO A 73 28.87 -21.76 8.84
C PRO A 73 27.77 -22.37 9.70
#